data_AF-A0AAQ3SCR1-F1
#
_entry.id   AF-A0AAQ3SCR1-F1
#
_cell.length_a   1.000
_cell.length_b   1.000
_cell.length_c   1.000
_cell.angle_alpha   90.00
_cell.angle_beta   90.00
_cell.angle_gamma   90.00
#
_symmetry.space_group_name_H-M   'P 1'
#
loop_
_entity.id
_entity.type
_entity.pdbx_description
1 polymer ?
#
loop_
_entity_poly.entity_id
_entity_poly.type
_entity_poly.pdbx_seq_one_letter_code
_entity_poly.pdbx_strand_id
1 'polypeptide(L)'
;MFGETEYDAVRQYASVGIDEQLEALSTAVKAGKASSIIRYIGLSNETPYGLMKFIQVAEKYASHLKIVSVQNSYSLLCRTFDSAMAECCHQESPLAMGILSGKYFSLGGGPKDARLNLFKVYPTDTIIIIHRGVFRR
;
A
#
# COMPACT_ATOMS: atom_id res chain seq x y z
N MET A 1 2.20 11.74 -16.15
CA MET A 1 3.02 10.63 -16.71
C MET A 1 4.22 10.40 -15.79
N PHE A 2 5.10 9.41 -16.01
CA PHE A 2 6.25 9.18 -15.12
C PHE A 2 7.07 10.47 -14.95
N GLY A 3 7.35 10.85 -13.70
CA GLY A 3 8.09 12.08 -13.35
C GLY A 3 7.25 13.36 -13.28
N GLU A 4 5.95 13.32 -13.60
CA GLU A 4 5.09 14.50 -13.51
C GLU A 4 4.43 14.61 -12.15
N THR A 5 4.55 15.78 -11.54
CA THR A 5 3.99 16.09 -10.21
C THR A 5 2.60 16.70 -10.27
N GLU A 6 2.24 17.31 -11.40
CA GLU A 6 0.97 17.99 -11.59
C GLU A 6 -0.04 17.11 -12.33
N TYR A 7 -1.31 17.26 -11.97
CA TYR A 7 -2.41 16.59 -12.64
C TYR A 7 -2.87 17.42 -13.85
N ASP A 8 -2.86 16.79 -15.03
CA ASP A 8 -3.41 17.35 -16.26
C ASP A 8 -4.54 16.44 -16.76
N ALA A 9 -5.78 16.95 -16.71
CA ALA A 9 -6.97 16.21 -17.13
C ALA A 9 -6.95 15.86 -18.63
N VAL A 10 -6.28 16.66 -19.46
CA VAL A 10 -6.18 16.40 -20.91
C VAL A 10 -5.29 15.17 -21.19
N ARG A 11 -4.41 14.82 -20.25
CA ARG A 11 -3.52 13.65 -20.33
C ARG A 11 -4.10 12.40 -19.66
N GLN A 12 -5.38 12.43 -19.30
CA GLN A 12 -6.04 11.25 -18.78
C GLN A 12 -6.12 10.17 -19.87
N TYR A 13 -5.68 8.97 -19.53
CA TYR A 13 -5.70 7.82 -20.43
C TYR A 13 -6.66 6.75 -19.90
N ALA A 14 -7.21 5.95 -20.81
CA ALA A 14 -7.99 4.79 -20.44
C ALA A 14 -7.09 3.75 -19.74
N SER A 15 -7.48 3.35 -18.53
CA SER A 15 -6.81 2.30 -17.75
C SER A 15 -7.80 1.20 -17.39
N VAL A 16 -7.28 0.01 -17.09
CA VAL A 16 -8.09 -1.06 -16.47
C VAL A 16 -8.72 -0.55 -15.16
N GLY A 17 -9.94 -0.98 -14.86
CA GLY A 17 -10.65 -0.59 -13.63
C GLY A 17 -9.89 -1.02 -12.37
N ILE A 18 -9.98 -0.23 -11.29
CA ILE A 18 -9.30 -0.55 -10.01
C ILE A 18 -9.85 -1.85 -9.41
N ASP A 19 -11.14 -2.08 -9.57
CA ASP A 19 -11.85 -3.32 -9.23
C ASP A 19 -11.29 -4.52 -9.98
N GLU A 20 -11.19 -4.44 -11.31
CA GLU A 20 -10.63 -5.50 -12.15
C GLU A 20 -9.15 -5.78 -11.80
N GLN A 21 -8.35 -4.73 -11.59
CA GLN A 21 -6.95 -4.87 -11.15
C GLN A 21 -6.86 -5.59 -9.79
N LEU A 22 -7.66 -5.18 -8.80
CA LEU A 22 -7.66 -5.78 -7.46
C LEU A 22 -8.17 -7.22 -7.47
N GLU A 23 -9.17 -7.54 -8.29
CA GLU A 23 -9.68 -8.91 -8.44
C GLU A 23 -8.60 -9.83 -9.04
N ALA A 24 -7.95 -9.40 -10.12
CA ALA A 24 -6.89 -10.15 -10.77
C ALA A 24 -5.71 -10.41 -9.82
N LEU A 25 -5.28 -9.38 -9.08
CA LEU A 25 -4.19 -9.52 -8.11
C LEU A 25 -4.58 -10.36 -6.91
N SER A 26 -5.83 -10.24 -6.43
CA SER A 26 -6.32 -11.05 -5.33
C SER A 26 -6.40 -12.53 -5.71
N THR A 27 -6.76 -12.80 -6.97
CA THR A 27 -6.74 -14.14 -7.55
C THR A 27 -5.30 -14.66 -7.67
N ALA A 28 -4.38 -13.83 -8.18
CA ALA A 28 -2.96 -14.20 -8.29
C ALA A 28 -2.33 -14.51 -6.92
N VAL A 29 -2.64 -13.72 -5.88
CA VAL A 29 -2.16 -14.00 -4.52
C VAL A 29 -2.79 -15.28 -3.98
N LYS A 30 -4.10 -15.50 -4.17
CA LYS A 30 -4.77 -16.75 -3.74
C LYS A 30 -4.19 -17.99 -4.44
N ALA A 31 -3.91 -17.91 -5.74
CA ALA A 31 -3.25 -18.97 -6.47
C ALA A 31 -1.80 -19.17 -5.99
N GLY A 32 -1.09 -18.07 -5.73
CA GLY A 32 0.28 -18.07 -5.20
C GLY A 32 0.43 -18.56 -3.75
N LYS A 33 -0.65 -18.57 -2.94
CA LYS A 33 -0.64 -19.12 -1.58
C LYS A 33 -0.31 -20.62 -1.55
N ALA A 34 -0.57 -21.35 -2.64
CA ALA A 34 -0.14 -22.74 -2.78
C ALA A 34 1.38 -22.88 -2.99
N SER A 35 2.08 -21.82 -3.42
CA SER A 35 3.51 -21.81 -3.77
C SER A 35 4.37 -20.84 -2.93
N SER A 36 3.80 -20.18 -1.92
CA SER A 36 4.46 -19.25 -0.98
C SER A 36 5.17 -18.03 -1.58
N ILE A 37 4.96 -17.69 -2.87
CA ILE A 37 5.70 -16.60 -3.51
C ILE A 37 5.09 -15.24 -3.18
N ILE A 38 3.78 -15.00 -3.37
CA ILE A 38 3.19 -13.65 -3.22
C ILE A 38 2.28 -13.62 -1.99
N ARG A 39 2.49 -12.64 -1.10
CA ARG A 39 1.67 -12.49 0.12
C ARG A 39 0.90 -11.19 0.22
N TYR A 40 1.42 -10.11 -0.35
CA TYR A 40 0.84 -8.77 -0.21
C TYR A 40 0.84 -7.99 -1.53
N ILE A 41 0.01 -6.94 -1.57
CA ILE A 41 -0.10 -6.02 -2.69
C ILE A 41 0.35 -4.63 -2.22
N GLY A 42 1.21 -3.99 -3.02
CA GLY A 42 1.65 -2.62 -2.86
C GLY A 42 1.43 -1.81 -4.14
N LEU A 43 1.47 -0.49 -4.01
CA LEU A 43 1.36 0.47 -5.13
C LEU A 43 2.70 1.17 -5.36
N SER A 44 2.91 1.75 -6.54
CA SER A 44 4.06 2.59 -6.84
C SER A 44 3.70 3.67 -7.86
N ASN A 45 4.32 4.83 -7.69
CA ASN A 45 4.09 6.02 -8.48
C ASN A 45 2.62 6.46 -8.49
N GLU A 46 1.95 6.26 -7.36
CA GLU A 46 0.53 6.53 -7.24
C GLU A 46 0.26 7.91 -6.62
N THR A 47 -0.93 8.44 -6.85
CA THR A 47 -1.41 9.68 -6.26
C THR A 47 -2.20 9.42 -4.97
N PRO A 48 -2.35 10.43 -4.10
CA PRO A 48 -3.22 10.33 -2.93
C PRO A 48 -4.64 9.86 -3.31
N TYR A 49 -5.20 10.42 -4.39
CA TYR A 49 -6.51 10.00 -4.92
C TYR A 49 -6.53 8.53 -5.33
N GLY A 50 -5.54 8.08 -6.11
CA GLY A 50 -5.43 6.69 -6.52
C GLY A 50 -5.31 5.73 -5.34
N LEU A 51 -4.43 6.02 -4.38
CA LEU A 51 -4.25 5.23 -3.16
C LEU A 51 -5.58 5.08 -2.41
N MET A 52 -6.27 6.20 -2.13
CA MET A 52 -7.54 6.16 -1.40
C MET A 52 -8.63 5.42 -2.18
N LYS A 53 -8.63 5.50 -3.52
CA LYS A 53 -9.55 4.72 -4.35
C LYS A 53 -9.27 3.22 -4.30
N PHE A 54 -8.01 2.81 -4.34
CA PHE A 54 -7.63 1.40 -4.15
C PHE A 54 -8.10 0.87 -2.79
N ILE A 55 -7.91 1.65 -1.71
CA ILE A 55 -8.35 1.28 -0.36
C ILE A 55 -9.88 1.15 -0.31
N GLN A 56 -10.60 2.16 -0.79
CA GLN A 56 -12.07 2.15 -0.85
C GLN A 56 -12.63 0.93 -1.60
N VAL A 57 -12.02 0.57 -2.74
CA VAL A 57 -12.46 -0.59 -3.54
C VAL A 57 -12.08 -1.91 -2.87
N ALA A 58 -10.92 -1.98 -2.21
CA ALA A 58 -10.51 -3.16 -1.45
C ALA A 58 -11.44 -3.43 -0.26
N GLU A 59 -11.99 -2.39 0.38
CA GLU A 59 -12.93 -2.53 1.49
C GLU A 59 -14.34 -2.94 1.06
N LYS A 60 -14.73 -2.62 -0.19
CA LYS A 60 -16.06 -2.96 -0.72
C LYS A 60 -16.30 -4.46 -0.84
N TYR A 61 -15.25 -5.25 -1.05
CA TYR A 61 -15.34 -6.69 -1.28
C TYR A 61 -14.43 -7.46 -0.34
N ALA A 62 -15.00 -8.32 0.50
CA ALA A 62 -14.23 -9.16 1.42
C ALA A 62 -13.23 -10.10 0.72
N SER A 63 -13.43 -10.37 -0.57
CA SER A 63 -12.56 -11.18 -1.41
C SER A 63 -11.29 -10.46 -1.86
N HIS A 64 -11.22 -9.14 -1.76
CA HIS A 64 -10.09 -8.32 -2.17
C HIS A 64 -9.04 -8.23 -1.07
N LEU A 65 -7.77 -8.26 -1.50
CA LEU A 65 -6.65 -8.00 -0.61
C LEU A 65 -6.46 -6.50 -0.40
N LYS A 66 -6.09 -6.14 0.83
CA LYS A 66 -5.76 -4.76 1.20
C LYS A 66 -4.42 -4.37 0.61
N ILE A 67 -4.32 -3.11 0.17
CA ILE A 67 -3.04 -2.48 -0.15
C ILE A 67 -2.30 -2.21 1.17
N VAL A 68 -1.05 -2.64 1.27
CA VAL A 68 -0.26 -2.52 2.52
C VAL A 68 0.95 -1.61 2.41
N SER A 69 1.32 -1.20 1.18
CA SER A 69 2.46 -0.32 0.95
C SER A 69 2.29 0.54 -0.30
N VAL A 70 2.98 1.67 -0.32
CA VAL A 70 3.14 2.52 -1.51
C VAL A 70 4.61 2.89 -1.65
N GLN A 71 5.18 2.71 -2.85
CA GLN A 71 6.58 3.03 -3.19
C GLN A 71 6.60 4.19 -4.18
N ASN A 72 6.60 5.40 -3.65
CA ASN A 72 6.75 6.63 -4.42
C ASN A 72 8.18 7.18 -4.27
N SER A 73 8.59 8.04 -5.21
CA SER A 73 9.85 8.77 -5.11
C SER A 73 9.86 9.65 -3.87
N TYR A 74 10.91 9.51 -3.06
CA TYR A 74 11.17 10.33 -1.88
C TYR A 74 12.67 10.52 -1.70
N SER A 75 13.12 11.77 -1.63
CA SER A 75 14.52 12.12 -1.35
C SER A 75 14.59 13.53 -0.77
N LEU A 76 15.76 13.96 -0.29
CA LEU A 76 15.95 15.35 0.17
C LEU A 76 15.59 16.38 -0.91
N LEU A 77 15.72 16.01 -2.19
CA LEU A 77 15.39 16.86 -3.34
C LEU A 77 13.94 16.68 -3.82
N CYS A 78 13.24 15.62 -3.40
CA CYS A 78 11.89 15.28 -3.84
C CYS A 78 11.02 14.95 -2.64
N ARG A 79 10.30 15.96 -2.14
CA ARG A 79 9.45 15.88 -0.95
C ARG A 79 7.95 15.96 -1.25
N THR A 80 7.55 15.77 -2.50
CA THR A 80 6.14 15.80 -2.92
C THR A 80 5.27 14.83 -2.12
N PHE A 81 5.84 13.71 -1.66
CA PHE A 81 5.18 12.75 -0.78
C PHE A 81 4.62 13.41 0.51
N ASP A 82 5.36 14.34 1.11
CA ASP A 82 5.00 14.95 2.40
C ASP A 82 3.71 15.79 2.34
N SER A 83 3.37 16.30 1.15
CA SER A 83 2.26 17.25 0.99
C SER A 83 0.88 16.63 1.20
N ALA A 84 0.63 15.45 0.63
CA ALA A 84 -0.68 14.81 0.63
C ALA A 84 -0.62 13.29 0.80
N MET A 85 0.45 12.64 0.31
CA MET A 85 0.59 11.19 0.47
C MET A 85 0.89 10.80 1.92
N ALA A 86 1.64 11.63 2.65
CA ALA A 86 1.93 11.42 4.06
C ALA A 86 0.66 11.40 4.91
N GLU A 87 -0.31 12.27 4.63
CA GLU A 87 -1.61 12.28 5.31
C GLU A 87 -2.37 10.98 5.06
N CYS A 88 -2.49 10.54 3.80
CA CYS A 88 -3.15 9.28 3.45
C CYS A 88 -2.49 8.09 4.19
N CYS A 89 -1.16 8.00 4.17
CA CYS A 89 -0.44 6.93 4.88
C CYS A 89 -0.59 7.02 6.40
N HIS A 90 -0.72 8.23 6.97
CA HIS A 90 -0.93 8.42 8.40
C HIS A 90 -2.33 7.94 8.83
N GLN A 91 -3.37 8.33 8.09
CA GLN A 91 -4.75 7.91 8.39
C GLN A 91 -4.94 6.40 8.29
N GLU A 92 -4.20 5.73 7.41
CA GLU A 92 -4.21 4.27 7.25
C GLU A 92 -3.27 3.53 8.23
N SER A 93 -2.38 4.26 8.92
CA SER A 93 -1.58 3.74 10.04
C SER A 93 -1.74 4.63 11.29
N PRO A 94 -2.97 4.80 11.81
CA PRO A 94 -3.32 5.83 12.79
C PRO A 94 -2.62 5.65 14.15
N LEU A 95 -1.98 4.50 14.40
CA LEU A 95 -1.25 4.22 15.64
C LEU A 95 0.24 3.93 15.42
N ALA A 96 0.80 4.18 14.23
CA ALA A 96 2.21 3.86 13.91
C ALA A 96 2.59 2.41 14.32
N MET A 97 1.91 1.41 13.76
CA MET A 97 2.06 0.00 14.16
C MET A 97 1.78 -0.31 15.65
N GLY A 98 1.01 0.57 16.30
CA GLY A 98 0.66 0.49 17.72
C GLY A 98 1.64 1.22 18.65
N ILE A 99 2.70 1.85 18.13
CA ILE A 99 3.66 2.63 18.94
C ILE A 99 2.96 3.73 19.72
N LEU A 100 2.05 4.46 19.05
CA LEU A 100 1.31 5.56 19.65
C LEU A 100 0.23 5.12 20.65
N SER A 101 -0.05 3.81 20.75
CA SER A 101 -0.92 3.29 21.82
C SER A 101 -0.21 3.19 23.18
N GLY A 102 1.07 3.54 23.24
CA GLY A 102 1.84 3.55 24.49
C GLY A 102 2.30 2.17 24.97
N LYS A 103 1.70 1.08 24.45
CA LYS A 103 1.91 -0.29 24.93
C LYS A 103 3.34 -0.80 24.85
N TYR A 104 4.18 -0.24 23.98
CA TYR A 104 5.59 -0.66 23.85
C TYR A 104 6.53 0.06 24.83
N PHE A 105 6.07 1.07 25.58
CA PHE A 105 6.89 1.80 26.57
C PHE A 105 6.84 1.19 27.98
N SER A 106 6.07 0.12 28.19
CA SER A 106 6.06 -0.62 29.46
C SER A 106 7.41 -1.33 29.69
N LEU A 107 7.77 -1.60 30.96
CA LEU A 107 9.01 -2.25 31.43
C LEU A 107 9.34 -3.65 30.87
N GLY A 108 8.63 -4.11 29.83
CA GLY A 108 8.88 -5.35 29.10
C GLY A 108 8.68 -5.23 27.57
N GLY A 109 8.70 -4.02 27.00
CA GLY A 109 8.53 -3.80 25.55
C GLY A 109 7.12 -4.05 25.03
N GLY A 110 6.12 -4.11 25.92
CA GLY A 110 4.72 -4.33 25.60
C GLY A 110 4.26 -5.78 25.51
N PRO A 111 2.97 -6.01 25.21
CA PRO A 111 2.38 -7.35 25.16
C PRO A 111 3.12 -8.29 24.19
N LYS A 112 3.24 -9.57 24.53
CA LYS A 112 3.97 -10.56 23.70
C LYS A 112 3.31 -10.78 22.33
N ASP A 113 2.01 -10.59 22.25
CA ASP A 113 1.16 -10.64 21.05
C ASP A 113 1.07 -9.29 20.32
N ALA A 114 1.78 -8.26 20.78
CA ALA A 114 1.85 -6.99 20.07
C ALA A 114 2.62 -7.14 18.75
N ARG A 115 2.19 -6.44 17.71
CA ARG A 115 2.70 -6.56 16.32
C ARG A 115 4.24 -6.48 16.23
N LEU A 116 4.88 -5.54 16.91
CA LEU A 116 6.36 -5.42 16.88
C LEU A 116 7.09 -6.53 17.65
N ASN A 117 6.40 -7.20 18.57
CA ASN A 117 6.94 -8.32 19.34
C ASN A 117 6.74 -9.67 18.64
N LEU A 118 5.74 -9.77 17.75
CA LEU A 118 5.46 -10.95 16.92
C LEU A 118 6.37 -11.04 15.70
N PHE A 119 6.65 -9.91 15.03
CA PHE A 119 7.43 -9.86 13.79
C PHE A 119 8.83 -9.26 14.03
N LYS A 120 9.67 -9.94 14.81
CA LYS A 120 11.03 -9.48 15.16
C LYS A 120 12.05 -9.57 14.02
N VAL A 121 11.72 -10.31 12.97
CA VAL A 121 12.55 -10.51 11.77
C VAL A 121 11.67 -10.15 10.59
N TYR A 122 12.13 -9.24 9.72
CA TYR A 122 11.48 -9.00 8.43
C TYR A 122 11.54 -10.29 7.63
N PRO A 123 10.44 -11.01 7.42
CA PRO A 123 10.45 -12.08 6.44
C PRO A 123 10.73 -11.42 5.09
N THR A 124 11.45 -12.09 4.20
CA THR A 124 11.45 -11.76 2.77
C THR A 124 10.06 -12.07 2.20
N ASP A 125 9.08 -11.28 2.61
CA ASP A 125 7.72 -11.30 2.12
C ASP A 125 7.70 -10.62 0.75
N THR A 126 7.36 -11.37 -0.30
CA THR A 126 7.23 -10.75 -1.62
C THR A 126 5.93 -9.95 -1.68
N ILE A 127 6.11 -8.67 -1.97
CA ILE A 127 5.06 -7.71 -2.30
C ILE A 127 5.03 -7.56 -3.81
N ILE A 128 3.87 -7.74 -4.45
CA ILE A 128 3.70 -7.27 -5.82
C ILE A 128 3.41 -5.78 -5.79
N ILE A 129 4.26 -5.01 -6.46
CA ILE A 129 4.12 -3.56 -6.56
C ILE A 129 3.49 -3.22 -7.91
N ILE A 130 2.28 -2.64 -7.86
CA ILE A 130 1.60 -2.14 -9.04
C ILE A 130 2.14 -0.76 -9.37
N HIS A 131 2.71 -0.60 -10.55
CA HIS A 131 3.16 0.70 -11.01
C HIS A 131 2.05 1.40 -11.79
N ARG A 132 1.75 2.66 -11.43
CA ARG A 132 0.81 3.49 -12.17
C ARG A 132 1.21 3.54 -13.65
N GLY A 133 0.35 3.05 -14.53
CA GLY A 133 0.58 2.99 -15.98
C GLY A 133 0.93 1.62 -16.57
N VAL A 134 1.07 0.57 -15.77
CA VAL A 134 1.32 -0.80 -16.27
C VAL A 134 0.10 -1.41 -16.98
N PHE A 135 -1.11 -1.06 -16.54
CA PHE A 135 -2.35 -1.59 -17.12
C PHE A 135 -2.97 -0.62 -18.14
N ARG A 136 -2.20 -0.30 -19.19
CA ARG A 136 -2.75 0.33 -20.41
C ARG A 136 -3.29 -0.78 -21.31
N ARG A 137 -4.51 -0.61 -21.82
CA ARG A 137 -5.04 -1.50 -22.87
C ARG A 137 -4.33 -1.25 -24.20
#